data_AF-A0A6F8YSS4-F1
#
_entry.id   AF-A0A6F8YSS4-F1
#
_cell.length_a   1.000
_cell.length_b   1.000
_cell.length_c   1.000
_cell.angle_alpha   90.00
_cell.angle_beta   90.00
_cell.angle_gamma   90.00
#
_symmetry.space_group_name_H-M   'P 1'
#
loop_
_entity.id
_entity.type
_entity.pdbx_description
1 polymer ?
#
loop_
_entity_poly.entity_id
_entity_poly.type
_entity_poly.pdbx_seq_one_letter_code
_entity_poly.pdbx_strand_id
1 'polypeptide(L)'
;MPTTPQWTVTDLVEHVGQTQHWTAEIIERRITDPTQLPTDYAVLPADARQWQAWLSESAQRVANAFSDDALDAPVFNAAGDERSGTRFWLSNVLNETVIHGFDAANAANQPVDIDADIAAALISHHLAMLTSPTWEMMRTESAHAIRGTGQTLQWLATDTTHDAGAWFVERRPDRATWQPGTQRADVTVTGPARSLLLTLTRRLPLTDREATGISIHGDTHLAQHWLDNTAHIAD
;
A
#
# COMPACT_ATOMS: atom_id res chain seq x y z
N MET A 1 -14.98 5.74 9.96
CA MET A 1 -14.68 6.32 8.64
C MET A 1 -15.31 5.40 7.59
N PRO A 2 -15.93 5.87 6.49
CA PRO A 2 -16.71 4.97 5.62
C PRO A 2 -15.90 3.82 5.00
N THR A 3 -14.64 4.06 4.67
CA THR A 3 -13.71 3.09 4.04
C THR A 3 -12.81 2.38 5.04
N THR A 4 -12.77 2.86 6.29
CA THR A 4 -12.10 2.25 7.45
C THR A 4 -13.07 2.30 8.64
N PRO A 5 -14.11 1.44 8.66
CA PRO A 5 -15.25 1.59 9.57
C PRO A 5 -14.91 1.55 11.05
N GLN A 6 -13.77 0.94 11.41
CA GLN A 6 -13.28 0.85 12.78
C GLN A 6 -12.62 2.14 13.28
N TRP A 7 -12.30 3.08 12.38
CA TRP A 7 -11.54 4.29 12.73
C TRP A 7 -12.42 5.53 12.84
N THR A 8 -12.08 6.40 13.77
CA THR A 8 -12.51 7.79 13.85
C THR A 8 -11.57 8.69 13.02
N VAL A 9 -11.93 9.97 12.86
CA VAL A 9 -11.00 10.96 12.27
C VAL A 9 -9.76 11.13 13.15
N THR A 10 -9.92 11.05 14.47
CA THR A 10 -8.81 11.10 15.43
C THR A 10 -7.81 9.99 15.16
N ASP A 11 -8.28 8.75 15.01
CA ASP A 11 -7.43 7.58 14.76
C ASP A 11 -6.67 7.73 13.44
N LEU A 12 -7.34 8.25 12.40
CA LEU A 12 -6.72 8.51 11.10
C LEU A 12 -5.60 9.57 11.20
N VAL A 13 -5.86 10.68 11.89
CA VAL A 13 -4.87 11.76 12.08
C VAL A 13 -3.67 11.22 12.86
N GLU A 14 -3.93 10.52 13.96
CA GLU A 14 -2.88 9.91 14.79
C GLU A 14 -2.01 8.96 13.97
N HIS A 15 -2.62 8.01 13.27
CA HIS A 15 -1.91 7.01 12.46
C HIS A 15 -1.01 7.64 11.41
N VAL A 16 -1.53 8.60 10.64
CA VAL A 16 -0.77 9.25 9.55
C VAL A 16 0.41 10.03 10.12
N GLY A 17 0.19 10.85 11.16
CA GLY A 17 1.27 11.64 11.76
C GLY A 17 2.32 10.76 12.46
N GLN A 18 1.90 9.71 13.16
CA GLN A 18 2.81 8.74 13.77
C GLN A 18 3.66 8.04 12.72
N THR A 19 3.06 7.57 11.62
CA THR A 19 3.76 6.88 10.53
C THR A 19 4.80 7.80 9.87
N GLN A 20 4.46 9.07 9.64
CA GLN A 20 5.38 10.06 9.06
C GLN A 20 6.57 10.33 10.01
N HIS A 21 6.32 10.55 11.30
CA HIS A 21 7.38 10.72 12.29
C HIS A 21 8.27 9.48 12.44
N TRP A 22 7.66 8.29 12.49
CA TRP A 22 8.36 7.02 12.64
C TRP A 22 9.24 6.72 11.43
N THR A 23 8.72 6.93 10.22
CA THR A 23 9.50 6.77 8.98
C THR A 23 10.65 7.76 8.93
N ALA A 24 10.42 9.03 9.28
CA ALA A 24 11.50 10.03 9.32
C ALA A 24 12.63 9.60 10.25
N GLU A 25 12.29 9.10 11.44
CA GLU A 25 13.28 8.62 12.41
C GLU A 25 14.09 7.42 11.88
N ILE A 26 13.45 6.46 11.22
CA ILE A 26 14.13 5.30 10.61
C ILE A 26 15.18 5.76 9.60
N ILE A 27 14.84 6.75 8.76
CA ILE A 27 15.74 7.29 7.73
C ILE A 27 16.85 8.14 8.33
N GLU A 28 16.51 9.08 9.23
CA GLU A 28 17.47 9.95 9.91
C GLU A 28 18.54 9.15 10.67
N ARG A 29 18.13 8.05 11.33
CA ARG A 29 19.03 7.15 12.08
C ARG A 29 19.69 6.07 11.21
N ARG A 30 19.29 5.95 9.94
CA ARG A 30 19.74 4.92 8.99
C ARG A 30 19.65 3.50 9.57
N ILE A 31 18.49 3.15 10.14
CA ILE A 31 18.31 1.86 10.82
C ILE A 31 18.35 0.72 9.79
N THR A 32 19.36 -0.14 9.89
CA THR A 32 19.53 -1.32 9.01
C THR A 32 19.07 -2.63 9.65
N ASP A 33 19.05 -2.70 10.97
CA ASP A 33 18.61 -3.87 11.74
C ASP A 33 17.16 -3.67 12.19
N PRO A 34 16.20 -4.52 11.76
CA PRO A 34 14.80 -4.39 12.15
C PRO A 34 14.57 -4.48 13.67
N THR A 35 15.48 -5.08 14.44
CA THR A 35 15.38 -5.13 15.91
C THR A 35 15.61 -3.77 16.58
N GLN A 36 16.12 -2.79 15.84
CA GLN A 36 16.39 -1.43 16.30
C GLN A 36 15.32 -0.41 15.86
N LEU A 37 14.25 -0.87 15.21
CA LEU A 37 13.13 0.00 14.83
C LEU A 37 12.55 0.71 16.07
N PRO A 38 12.17 1.99 15.97
CA PRO A 38 11.63 2.73 17.11
C PRO A 38 10.34 2.05 17.62
N THR A 39 10.21 1.92 18.93
CA THR A 39 8.99 1.38 19.58
C THR A 39 8.09 2.47 20.13
N ASP A 40 8.63 3.68 20.29
CA ASP A 40 7.91 4.85 20.75
C ASP A 40 7.31 5.59 19.54
N TYR A 41 6.07 6.05 19.69
CA TYR A 41 5.35 6.79 18.66
C TYR A 41 5.15 8.25 19.07
N ALA A 42 5.09 9.13 18.08
CA ALA A 42 4.76 10.53 18.31
C ALA A 42 3.35 10.66 18.90
N VAL A 43 3.22 11.44 19.96
CA VAL A 43 1.94 11.60 20.67
C VAL A 43 1.08 12.63 19.94
N LEU A 44 -0.15 12.23 19.60
CA LEU A 44 -1.14 13.15 19.03
C LEU A 44 -1.43 14.30 20.00
N PRO A 45 -1.42 15.57 19.56
CA PRO A 45 -1.85 16.69 20.40
C PRO A 45 -3.31 16.55 20.86
N ALA A 46 -3.56 16.73 22.15
CA ALA A 46 -4.91 16.60 22.73
C ALA A 46 -5.91 17.65 22.21
N ASP A 47 -5.43 18.83 21.82
CA ASP A 47 -6.26 19.88 21.22
C ASP A 47 -6.32 19.70 19.70
N ALA A 48 -7.50 19.35 19.19
CA ALA A 48 -7.73 19.13 17.75
C ALA A 48 -7.37 20.34 16.87
N ARG A 49 -7.34 21.55 17.43
CA ARG A 49 -6.89 22.76 16.70
C ARG A 49 -5.42 22.72 16.30
N GLN A 50 -4.63 21.84 16.93
CA GLN A 50 -3.20 21.66 16.64
C GLN A 50 -2.93 20.57 15.60
N TRP A 51 -3.91 19.72 15.27
CA TRP A 51 -3.72 18.57 14.40
C TRP A 51 -3.22 18.95 13.00
N GLN A 52 -3.73 20.05 12.43
CA GLN A 52 -3.29 20.51 11.11
C GLN A 52 -1.80 20.88 11.11
N ALA A 53 -1.35 21.63 12.12
CA ALA A 53 0.05 22.03 12.25
C ALA A 53 0.94 20.79 12.46
N TRP A 54 0.53 19.90 13.36
CA TRP A 54 1.24 18.67 13.66
C TRP A 54 1.42 17.75 12.44
N LEU A 55 0.36 17.52 11.67
CA LEU A 55 0.43 16.77 10.40
C LEU A 55 1.32 17.45 9.36
N SER A 56 1.31 18.78 9.30
CA SER A 56 2.16 19.54 8.38
C SER A 56 3.64 19.42 8.76
N GLU A 57 3.93 19.46 10.07
CA GLU A 57 5.28 19.28 10.62
C GLU A 57 5.80 17.86 10.40
N SER A 58 4.99 16.82 10.64
CA SER A 58 5.36 15.43 10.39
C SER A 58 5.61 15.17 8.90
N ALA A 59 4.76 15.70 8.02
CA ALA A 59 4.92 15.60 6.57
C ALA A 59 6.21 16.31 6.10
N GLN A 60 6.50 17.50 6.61
CA GLN A 60 7.72 18.22 6.27
C GLN A 60 8.97 17.49 6.77
N ARG A 61 8.93 16.94 7.99
CA ARG A 61 10.06 16.18 8.55
C ARG A 61 10.37 14.95 7.68
N VAL A 62 9.37 14.15 7.35
CA VAL A 62 9.59 12.93 6.55
C VAL A 62 10.04 13.27 5.13
N ALA A 63 9.50 14.33 4.51
CA ALA A 63 9.98 14.79 3.21
C ALA A 63 11.45 15.23 3.25
N ASN A 64 11.86 15.95 4.31
CA ASN A 64 13.25 16.39 4.48
C ASN A 64 14.22 15.24 4.74
N ALA A 65 13.76 14.12 5.31
CA ALA A 65 14.59 12.95 5.54
C ALA A 65 15.00 12.23 4.24
N PHE A 66 14.21 12.38 3.16
CA PHE A 66 14.48 11.77 1.85
C PHE A 66 15.30 12.68 0.92
N SER A 67 16.50 13.09 1.37
CA SER A 67 17.46 13.80 0.52
C SER A 67 18.08 12.88 -0.54
N ASP A 68 18.65 13.45 -1.61
CA ASP A 68 19.27 12.68 -2.70
C ASP A 68 20.35 11.71 -2.21
N ASP A 69 21.14 12.10 -1.20
CA ASP A 69 22.16 11.25 -0.58
C ASP A 69 21.58 10.16 0.34
N ALA A 70 20.34 10.34 0.83
CA ALA A 70 19.66 9.35 1.66
C ALA A 70 19.02 8.24 0.82
N LEU A 71 18.62 8.52 -0.42
CA LEU A 71 17.87 7.57 -1.28
C LEU A 71 18.60 6.23 -1.48
N ASP A 72 19.94 6.24 -1.48
CA ASP A 72 20.74 5.03 -1.64
C ASP A 72 21.49 4.64 -0.35
N ALA A 73 21.17 5.29 0.78
CA ALA A 73 21.72 4.95 2.08
C ALA A 73 21.24 3.57 2.56
N PRO A 74 22.05 2.86 3.36
CA PRO A 74 21.65 1.58 3.91
C PRO A 74 20.57 1.80 4.98
N VAL A 75 19.39 1.28 4.72
CA VAL A 75 18.24 1.21 5.63
C VAL A 75 17.60 -0.16 5.45
N PHE A 76 16.97 -0.68 6.49
CA PHE A 76 16.20 -1.92 6.42
C PHE A 76 15.07 -1.82 5.39
N ASN A 77 14.99 -2.77 4.46
CA ASN A 77 13.91 -2.90 3.48
C ASN A 77 12.97 -4.05 3.90
N ALA A 78 11.75 -3.73 4.33
CA ALA A 78 10.77 -4.74 4.76
C ALA A 78 10.16 -5.56 3.59
N ALA A 79 10.27 -5.09 2.34
CA ALA A 79 9.88 -5.89 1.19
C ALA A 79 10.95 -6.94 0.84
N GLY A 80 12.20 -6.73 1.23
CA GLY A 80 13.31 -7.62 0.89
C GLY A 80 13.58 -7.75 -0.61
N ASP A 81 13.11 -6.79 -1.41
CA ASP A 81 13.33 -6.72 -2.86
C ASP A 81 14.60 -5.91 -3.20
N GLU A 82 14.84 -5.66 -4.49
CA GLU A 82 16.06 -5.03 -4.98
C GLU A 82 16.18 -3.53 -4.66
N ARG A 83 15.15 -2.91 -4.07
CA ARG A 83 15.18 -1.49 -3.69
C ARG A 83 16.10 -1.27 -2.49
N SER A 84 16.74 -0.11 -2.42
CA SER A 84 17.31 0.37 -1.16
C SER A 84 16.19 0.51 -0.10
N GLY A 85 16.54 0.38 1.18
CA GLY A 85 15.57 0.57 2.26
C GLY A 85 14.93 1.95 2.22
N THR A 86 15.69 3.00 1.92
CA THR A 86 15.14 4.36 1.80
C THR A 86 14.09 4.46 0.70
N ARG A 87 14.31 3.87 -0.48
CA ARG A 87 13.30 3.84 -1.57
C ARG A 87 12.07 3.03 -1.20
N PHE A 88 12.25 1.95 -0.43
CA PHE A 88 11.15 1.20 0.15
C PHE A 88 10.30 2.09 1.08
N TRP A 89 10.94 2.75 2.06
CA TRP A 89 10.24 3.60 3.04
C TRP A 89 9.58 4.83 2.40
N LEU A 90 10.19 5.39 1.34
CA LEU A 90 9.55 6.44 0.54
C LEU A 90 8.25 5.95 -0.09
N SER A 91 8.28 4.76 -0.69
CA SER A 91 7.08 4.14 -1.27
C SER A 91 6.04 3.83 -0.20
N ASN A 92 6.47 3.39 0.98
CA ASN A 92 5.59 3.08 2.12
C ASN A 92 4.87 4.34 2.63
N VAL A 93 5.59 5.42 2.94
CA VAL A 93 4.94 6.65 3.44
C VAL A 93 4.07 7.31 2.38
N LEU A 94 4.43 7.19 1.10
CA LEU A 94 3.58 7.64 -0.01
C LEU A 94 2.28 6.81 -0.07
N ASN A 95 2.37 5.48 0.07
CA ASN A 95 1.21 4.60 0.13
C ASN A 95 0.25 5.02 1.26
N GLU A 96 0.78 5.15 2.48
CA GLU A 96 0.02 5.53 3.66
C GLU A 96 -0.66 6.89 3.47
N THR A 97 0.09 7.88 2.94
CA THR A 97 -0.45 9.23 2.70
C THR A 97 -1.55 9.23 1.64
N VAL A 98 -1.38 8.51 0.53
CA VAL A 98 -2.36 8.48 -0.57
C VAL A 98 -3.63 7.74 -0.15
N ILE A 99 -3.50 6.57 0.45
CA ILE A 99 -4.65 5.74 0.84
C ILE A 99 -5.44 6.40 1.97
N HIS A 100 -4.77 6.93 3.00
CA HIS A 100 -5.46 7.61 4.09
C HIS A 100 -5.92 9.02 3.74
N GLY A 101 -5.26 9.69 2.80
CA GLY A 101 -5.78 10.89 2.15
C GLY A 101 -7.09 10.62 1.42
N PHE A 102 -7.21 9.46 0.75
CA PHE A 102 -8.48 9.02 0.18
C PHE A 102 -9.55 8.77 1.24
N ASP A 103 -9.21 8.08 2.34
CA ASP A 103 -10.14 7.83 3.44
C ASP A 103 -10.69 9.16 4.02
N ALA A 104 -9.80 10.14 4.25
CA ALA A 104 -10.15 11.48 4.74
C ALA A 104 -11.08 12.23 3.77
N ALA A 105 -10.71 12.29 2.49
CA ALA A 105 -11.50 12.97 1.46
C ALA A 105 -12.89 12.34 1.32
N ASN A 106 -12.96 11.00 1.32
CA ASN A 106 -14.23 10.28 1.24
C ASN A 106 -15.14 10.56 2.45
N ALA A 107 -14.60 10.59 3.68
CA ALA A 107 -15.38 10.97 4.85
C ALA A 107 -15.87 12.42 4.83
N ALA A 108 -15.10 13.33 4.20
CA ALA A 108 -15.47 14.72 3.99
C ALA A 108 -16.34 14.96 2.74
N ASN A 109 -16.71 13.89 2.01
CA ASN A 109 -17.40 13.95 0.73
C ASN A 109 -16.72 14.90 -0.28
N GLN A 110 -15.38 14.88 -0.30
CA GLN A 110 -14.55 15.65 -1.22
C GLN A 110 -14.01 14.74 -2.33
N PRO A 111 -13.95 15.23 -3.57
CA PRO A 111 -13.28 14.50 -4.63
C PRO A 111 -11.78 14.46 -4.36
N VAL A 112 -11.18 13.29 -4.59
CA VAL A 112 -9.73 13.12 -4.60
C VAL A 112 -9.35 12.26 -5.80
N ASP A 113 -8.41 12.79 -6.57
CA ASP A 113 -7.84 12.08 -7.71
C ASP A 113 -6.47 11.50 -7.33
N ILE A 114 -6.10 10.40 -7.97
CA ILE A 114 -4.81 9.75 -7.79
C ILE A 114 -4.25 9.55 -9.19
N ASP A 115 -3.10 10.17 -9.45
CA ASP A 115 -2.40 10.04 -10.71
C ASP A 115 -2.13 8.56 -11.04
N ALA A 116 -2.29 8.19 -12.31
CA ALA A 116 -2.23 6.80 -12.74
C ALA A 116 -0.85 6.16 -12.51
N ASP A 117 0.24 6.93 -12.71
CA ASP A 117 1.60 6.44 -12.52
C ASP A 117 1.91 6.28 -11.02
N ILE A 118 1.38 7.18 -10.18
CA ILE A 118 1.44 7.02 -8.72
C ILE A 118 0.67 5.76 -8.29
N ALA A 119 -0.55 5.56 -8.80
CA ALA A 119 -1.35 4.39 -8.45
C ALA A 119 -0.65 3.08 -8.88
N ALA A 120 -0.05 3.04 -10.07
CA ALA A 120 0.71 1.90 -10.56
C ALA A 120 1.95 1.60 -9.70
N ALA A 121 2.69 2.63 -9.29
CA ALA A 121 3.82 2.47 -8.38
C ALA A 121 3.38 1.90 -7.02
N LEU A 122 2.24 2.36 -6.49
CA LEU A 122 1.68 1.88 -5.22
C LEU A 122 1.12 0.46 -5.31
N ILE A 123 0.54 0.04 -6.44
CA ILE A 123 0.16 -1.36 -6.69
C ILE A 123 1.40 -2.26 -6.63
N SER A 124 2.48 -1.84 -7.29
CA SER A 124 3.75 -2.59 -7.28
C SER A 124 4.31 -2.70 -5.86
N HIS A 125 4.31 -1.60 -5.10
CA HIS A 125 4.75 -1.60 -3.69
C HIS A 125 3.87 -2.51 -2.83
N HIS A 126 2.54 -2.47 -3.00
CA HIS A 126 1.59 -3.30 -2.28
C HIS A 126 1.82 -4.80 -2.54
N LEU A 127 1.98 -5.19 -3.81
CA LEU A 127 2.29 -6.59 -4.17
C LEU A 127 3.64 -7.03 -3.62
N ALA A 128 4.68 -6.18 -3.71
CA ALA A 128 5.99 -6.45 -3.12
C ALA A 128 5.90 -6.73 -1.62
N MET A 129 5.11 -5.94 -0.89
CA MET A 129 4.87 -6.16 0.53
C MET A 129 4.11 -7.45 0.80
N LEU A 130 2.95 -7.68 0.15
CA LEU A 130 2.13 -8.87 0.39
C LEU A 130 2.89 -10.20 0.16
N THR A 131 3.89 -10.21 -0.72
CA THR A 131 4.69 -11.39 -1.02
C THR A 131 6.05 -11.40 -0.31
N SER A 132 6.31 -10.48 0.62
CA SER A 132 7.61 -10.38 1.28
C SER A 132 7.77 -11.36 2.46
N PRO A 133 9.02 -11.74 2.80
CA PRO A 133 9.29 -12.51 4.02
C PRO A 133 8.84 -11.80 5.30
N THR A 134 8.93 -10.47 5.35
CA THR A 134 8.47 -9.69 6.51
C THR A 134 6.96 -9.76 6.65
N TRP A 135 6.20 -9.74 5.54
CA TRP A 135 4.75 -9.93 5.60
C TRP A 135 4.39 -11.33 6.09
N GLU A 136 5.07 -12.37 5.63
CA GLU A 136 4.88 -13.73 6.13
C GLU A 136 5.13 -13.84 7.65
N MET A 137 6.15 -13.16 8.16
CA MET A 137 6.48 -13.13 9.57
C MET A 137 5.46 -12.35 10.41
N MET A 138 5.00 -11.19 9.93
CA MET A 138 4.14 -10.28 10.70
C MET A 138 2.64 -10.57 10.52
N ARG A 139 2.26 -11.19 9.40
CA ARG A 139 0.88 -11.40 8.95
C ARG A 139 0.71 -12.84 8.42
N THR A 140 1.16 -13.82 9.20
CA THR A 140 1.22 -15.22 8.80
C THR A 140 -0.10 -15.78 8.27
N GLU A 141 -1.24 -15.45 8.88
CA GLU A 141 -2.55 -15.92 8.41
C GLU A 141 -2.87 -15.40 7.00
N SER A 142 -2.66 -14.10 6.75
CA SER A 142 -2.84 -13.47 5.43
C SER A 142 -1.90 -14.10 4.39
N ALA A 143 -0.61 -14.19 4.71
CA ALA A 143 0.40 -14.76 3.81
C ALA A 143 0.10 -16.23 3.46
N HIS A 144 -0.36 -17.02 4.44
CA HIS A 144 -0.77 -18.41 4.21
C HIS A 144 -2.04 -18.52 3.39
N ALA A 145 -3.02 -17.65 3.61
CA ALA A 145 -4.30 -17.70 2.92
C ALA A 145 -4.17 -17.37 1.42
N ILE A 146 -3.18 -16.58 1.02
CA ILE A 146 -2.92 -16.28 -0.40
C ILE A 146 -2.06 -17.33 -1.12
N ARG A 147 -1.50 -18.32 -0.42
CA ARG A 147 -0.89 -19.51 -1.06
C ARG A 147 -1.91 -20.28 -1.90
N GLY A 148 -1.43 -21.11 -2.81
CA GLY A 148 -2.28 -21.85 -3.73
C GLY A 148 -1.60 -23.07 -4.31
N THR A 149 -2.12 -23.56 -5.43
CA THR A 149 -1.61 -24.74 -6.15
C THR A 149 -1.14 -24.39 -7.56
N GLY A 150 -0.87 -23.12 -7.83
CA GLY A 150 -0.48 -22.59 -9.14
C GLY A 150 -1.53 -21.71 -9.81
N GLN A 151 -2.58 -21.25 -9.09
CA GLN A 151 -3.55 -20.33 -9.66
C GLN A 151 -2.92 -18.96 -9.95
N THR A 152 -3.38 -18.30 -10.99
CA THR A 152 -2.77 -17.08 -11.55
C THR A 152 -3.75 -15.93 -11.66
N LEU A 153 -3.29 -14.72 -11.31
CA LEU A 153 -4.06 -13.49 -11.41
C LEU A 153 -3.28 -12.45 -12.23
N GLN A 154 -3.97 -11.80 -13.16
CA GLN A 154 -3.44 -10.66 -13.91
C GLN A 154 -4.19 -9.39 -13.48
N TRP A 155 -3.45 -8.36 -13.11
CA TRP A 155 -3.96 -7.00 -12.95
C TRP A 155 -3.45 -6.14 -14.10
N LEU A 156 -4.33 -5.35 -14.73
CA LEU A 156 -4.00 -4.54 -15.91
C LEU A 156 -4.61 -3.14 -15.80
N ALA A 157 -3.78 -2.14 -15.59
CA ALA A 157 -4.13 -0.74 -15.73
C ALA A 157 -4.36 -0.37 -17.20
N THR A 158 -5.30 0.55 -17.46
CA THR A 158 -5.71 0.96 -18.82
C THR A 158 -5.23 2.35 -19.22
N ASP A 159 -4.72 3.09 -18.25
CA ASP A 159 -4.41 4.52 -18.29
C ASP A 159 -2.93 4.81 -17.95
N THR A 160 -2.08 3.78 -17.98
CA THR A 160 -0.63 3.89 -17.81
C THR A 160 0.11 3.60 -19.11
N THR A 161 1.39 3.92 -19.17
CA THR A 161 2.26 3.44 -20.26
C THR A 161 2.31 1.90 -20.30
N HIS A 162 2.49 1.34 -21.50
CA HIS A 162 2.63 -0.12 -21.66
C HIS A 162 3.90 -0.55 -20.91
N ASP A 163 3.80 -1.63 -20.12
CA ASP A 163 4.80 -2.21 -19.19
C ASP A 163 4.76 -1.72 -17.73
N ALA A 164 4.30 -0.49 -17.44
CA ALA A 164 4.18 0.00 -16.05
C ALA A 164 2.85 -0.41 -15.38
N GLY A 165 1.86 -0.83 -16.17
CA GLY A 165 0.49 -1.10 -15.74
C GLY A 165 0.07 -2.56 -15.68
N ALA A 166 1.01 -3.50 -15.65
CA ALA A 166 0.67 -4.92 -15.73
C ALA A 166 1.39 -5.70 -14.62
N TRP A 167 0.62 -6.45 -13.84
CA TRP A 167 1.12 -7.27 -12.73
C TRP A 167 0.55 -8.68 -12.81
N PHE A 168 1.45 -9.66 -12.88
CA PHE A 168 1.11 -11.06 -12.85
C PHE A 168 1.44 -11.66 -11.49
N VAL A 169 0.47 -12.33 -10.87
CA VAL A 169 0.58 -12.99 -9.56
C VAL A 169 0.34 -14.48 -9.74
N GLU A 170 1.17 -15.30 -9.09
CA GLU A 170 1.02 -16.75 -9.01
C GLU A 170 0.95 -17.19 -7.55
N ARG A 171 -0.09 -17.95 -7.20
CA ARG A 171 -0.30 -18.51 -5.86
C ARG A 171 0.31 -19.91 -5.80
N ARG A 172 1.51 -20.04 -5.23
CA ARG A 172 2.23 -21.32 -5.11
C ARG A 172 2.00 -21.98 -3.74
N PRO A 173 2.32 -23.27 -3.57
CA PRO A 173 2.11 -23.98 -2.31
C PRO A 173 2.89 -23.40 -1.13
N ASP A 174 4.04 -22.81 -1.39
CA ASP A 174 4.95 -22.25 -0.39
C ASP A 174 4.76 -20.74 -0.18
N ARG A 175 4.43 -19.98 -1.24
CA ARG A 175 4.18 -18.52 -1.17
C ARG A 175 3.43 -18.01 -2.40
N ALA A 176 2.83 -16.83 -2.29
CA ALA A 176 2.47 -16.06 -3.48
C ALA A 176 3.72 -15.36 -4.05
N THR A 177 3.79 -15.22 -5.37
CA THR A 177 4.83 -14.42 -6.04
C THR A 177 4.20 -13.50 -7.07
N TRP A 178 4.85 -12.40 -7.39
CA TRP A 178 4.42 -11.51 -8.46
C TRP A 178 5.60 -11.08 -9.33
N GLN A 179 5.28 -10.61 -10.53
CA GLN A 179 6.23 -9.98 -11.45
C GLN A 179 5.51 -8.96 -12.35
N PRO A 180 6.21 -7.91 -12.83
CA PRO A 180 5.64 -7.02 -13.82
C PRO A 180 5.43 -7.74 -15.17
N GLY A 181 4.48 -7.24 -15.95
CA GLY A 181 4.18 -7.71 -17.29
C GLY A 181 2.83 -8.38 -17.45
N THR A 182 2.53 -8.72 -18.70
CA THR A 182 1.26 -9.34 -19.09
C THR A 182 1.48 -10.82 -19.40
N GLN A 183 0.69 -11.68 -18.78
CA GLN A 183 0.61 -13.10 -19.09
C GLN A 183 -0.84 -13.56 -19.12
N ARG A 184 -1.07 -14.74 -19.72
CA ARG A 184 -2.37 -15.40 -19.58
C ARG A 184 -2.51 -15.87 -18.12
N ALA A 185 -3.64 -15.58 -17.51
CA ALA A 185 -3.96 -15.94 -16.14
C ALA A 185 -5.36 -16.58 -16.04
N ASP A 186 -5.63 -17.26 -14.92
CA ASP A 186 -6.95 -17.84 -14.61
C ASP A 186 -8.00 -16.74 -14.39
N VAL A 187 -7.57 -15.56 -13.94
CA VAL A 187 -8.38 -14.34 -13.88
C VAL A 187 -7.57 -13.12 -14.30
N THR A 188 -8.19 -12.23 -15.07
CA THR A 188 -7.66 -10.92 -15.43
C THR A 188 -8.62 -9.83 -14.95
N VAL A 189 -8.11 -8.91 -14.14
CA VAL A 189 -8.81 -7.71 -13.65
C VAL A 189 -8.23 -6.49 -14.35
N THR A 190 -9.06 -5.76 -15.08
CA THR A 190 -8.64 -4.64 -15.94
C THR A 190 -9.44 -3.38 -15.63
N GLY A 191 -8.78 -2.24 -15.45
CA GLY A 191 -9.44 -0.96 -15.18
C GLY A 191 -8.46 0.20 -15.05
N PRO A 192 -8.92 1.40 -14.65
CA PRO A 192 -8.04 2.52 -14.32
C PRO A 192 -7.12 2.18 -13.14
N ALA A 193 -5.86 2.60 -13.16
CA ALA A 193 -4.86 2.28 -12.12
C ALA A 193 -5.34 2.71 -10.72
N ARG A 194 -5.97 3.89 -10.61
CA ARG A 194 -6.60 4.38 -9.38
C ARG A 194 -7.64 3.40 -8.84
N SER A 195 -8.54 2.92 -9.69
CA SER A 195 -9.58 1.97 -9.28
C SER A 195 -8.99 0.65 -8.82
N LEU A 196 -7.98 0.13 -9.54
CA LEU A 196 -7.29 -1.10 -9.16
C LEU A 196 -6.60 -0.96 -7.79
N LEU A 197 -5.88 0.15 -7.54
CA LEU A 197 -5.25 0.42 -6.26
C LEU A 197 -6.29 0.47 -5.13
N LEU A 198 -7.37 1.22 -5.32
CA LEU A 198 -8.43 1.36 -4.32
C LEU A 198 -9.20 0.05 -4.10
N THR A 199 -9.32 -0.82 -5.10
CA THR A 199 -9.90 -2.15 -4.94
C THR A 199 -8.94 -3.09 -4.18
N LEU A 200 -7.65 -3.11 -4.54
CA LEU A 200 -6.62 -3.89 -3.83
C LEU A 200 -6.51 -3.50 -2.35
N THR A 201 -6.71 -2.22 -2.05
CA THR A 201 -6.73 -1.69 -0.68
C THR A 201 -8.13 -1.66 -0.05
N ARG A 202 -9.14 -2.30 -0.69
CA ARG A 202 -10.53 -2.44 -0.19
C ARG A 202 -11.32 -1.14 0.05
N ARG A 203 -10.96 -0.05 -0.60
CA ARG A 203 -11.69 1.22 -0.61
C ARG A 203 -12.81 1.23 -1.65
N LEU A 204 -12.68 0.43 -2.72
CA LEU A 204 -13.71 0.26 -3.75
C LEU A 204 -14.07 -1.21 -3.97
N PRO A 205 -15.35 -1.53 -4.24
CA PRO A 205 -15.77 -2.89 -4.54
C PRO A 205 -15.20 -3.36 -5.87
N LEU A 206 -14.90 -4.66 -5.96
CA LEU A 206 -14.38 -5.29 -7.19
C LEU A 206 -15.42 -5.37 -8.32
N THR A 207 -16.70 -5.52 -7.98
CA THR A 207 -17.77 -5.88 -8.93
C THR A 207 -18.69 -4.73 -9.35
N ASP A 208 -18.50 -3.51 -8.82
CA ASP A 208 -19.25 -2.33 -9.25
C ASP A 208 -18.59 -1.68 -10.48
N ARG A 209 -18.87 -2.24 -11.65
CA ARG A 209 -18.26 -1.81 -12.91
C ARG A 209 -18.59 -0.36 -13.28
N GLU A 210 -19.81 0.11 -12.98
CA GLU A 210 -20.21 1.48 -13.31
C GLU A 210 -19.44 2.50 -12.47
N ALA A 211 -19.24 2.22 -11.18
CA ALA A 211 -18.49 3.12 -10.30
C ALA A 211 -16.97 3.04 -10.51
N THR A 212 -16.43 1.86 -10.82
CA THR A 212 -14.97 1.62 -10.82
C THR A 212 -14.34 1.60 -12.21
N GLY A 213 -15.10 1.32 -13.26
CA GLY A 213 -14.56 1.02 -14.59
C GLY A 213 -13.81 -0.33 -14.66
N ILE A 214 -13.89 -1.17 -13.62
CA ILE A 214 -13.22 -2.46 -13.57
C ILE A 214 -14.01 -3.52 -14.36
N SER A 215 -13.29 -4.31 -15.14
CA SER A 215 -13.78 -5.50 -15.83
C SER A 215 -12.97 -6.73 -15.40
N ILE A 216 -13.64 -7.86 -15.30
CA ILE A 216 -13.05 -9.13 -14.84
C ILE A 216 -13.31 -10.18 -15.91
N HIS A 217 -12.27 -10.90 -16.28
CA HIS A 217 -12.34 -12.03 -17.21
C HIS A 217 -11.71 -13.27 -16.57
N GLY A 218 -12.46 -14.37 -16.51
CA GLY A 218 -12.02 -15.62 -15.87
C GLY A 218 -12.64 -15.83 -14.49
N ASP A 219 -11.89 -16.46 -13.59
CA ASP A 219 -12.38 -16.85 -12.26
C ASP A 219 -12.49 -15.67 -11.28
N THR A 220 -13.69 -15.09 -11.15
CA THR A 220 -13.92 -13.98 -10.22
C THR A 220 -13.77 -14.38 -8.75
N HIS A 221 -14.01 -15.65 -8.39
CA HIS A 221 -13.81 -16.11 -7.02
C HIS A 221 -12.33 -16.09 -6.63
N LEU A 222 -11.42 -16.32 -7.58
CA LEU A 222 -9.99 -16.22 -7.35
C LEU A 222 -9.56 -14.77 -7.04
N ALA A 223 -10.07 -13.78 -7.79
CA ALA A 223 -9.81 -12.37 -7.51
C ALA A 223 -10.41 -11.92 -6.17
N GLN A 224 -11.63 -12.36 -5.86
CA GLN A 224 -12.26 -12.06 -4.57
C GLN A 224 -11.51 -12.70 -3.39
N HIS A 225 -11.08 -13.97 -3.53
CA HIS A 225 -10.26 -14.65 -2.52
C HIS A 225 -8.96 -13.89 -2.25
N TRP A 226 -8.29 -13.39 -3.29
CA TRP A 226 -7.10 -12.55 -3.12
C TRP A 226 -7.43 -11.32 -2.28
N LEU A 227 -8.46 -10.56 -2.64
CA LEU A 227 -8.86 -9.36 -1.92
C LEU A 227 -9.23 -9.67 -0.47
N ASP A 228 -10.02 -10.71 -0.21
CA ASP A 228 -10.51 -11.11 1.12
C ASP A 228 -9.41 -11.53 2.10
N ASN A 229 -8.21 -11.86 1.59
CA ASN A 229 -7.09 -12.33 2.40
C ASN A 229 -5.88 -11.37 2.44
N THR A 230 -5.97 -10.19 1.81
CA THR A 230 -4.86 -9.23 1.68
C THR A 230 -5.11 -7.86 2.32
N ALA A 231 -6.16 -7.69 3.13
CA ALA A 231 -6.36 -6.40 3.81
C ALA A 231 -5.25 -6.08 4.79
N HIS A 232 -4.78 -4.84 4.69
CA HIS A 232 -4.22 -4.09 5.80
C HIS A 232 -5.37 -3.61 6.69
N ILE A 233 -5.90 -4.49 7.55
CA ILE A 233 -6.52 -3.95 8.77
C ILE A 233 -5.32 -3.55 9.63
N ALA A 234 -5.09 -2.25 9.73
CA ALA A 234 -4.25 -1.73 10.78
C ALA A 234 -4.96 -2.11 12.09
N ASP A 235 -4.38 -3.08 12.78
CA ASP A 235 -4.79 -3.48 14.12
C ASP A 235 -4.34 -2.43 15.13
#